data_AF-A0A2N9MPK3-F1
#
_entry.id   AF-A0A2N9MPK3-F1
#
_cell.length_a   1.000
_cell.length_b   1.000
_cell.length_c   1.000
_cell.angle_alpha   90.00
_cell.angle_beta   90.00
_cell.angle_gamma   90.00
#
_symmetry.space_group_name_H-M   'P 1'
#
loop_
_entity.id
_entity.type
_entity.pdbx_description
1 polymer ?
#
loop_
_entity_poly.entity_id
_entity_poly.type
_entity_poly.pdbx_seq_one_letter_code
_entity_poly.pdbx_strand_id
1 'polypeptide(L)'
;MGAATNVGATVIPVASAVGFSAGQTIAIDSGANRETVVVVSTTGGRGGATITFAPLTVAHAAGAQVSGTGITLTGALTKAHASGAPVASGVPTPGAPNQYSRKRQ
;
A
#
# COMPACT_ATOMS: atom_id res chain seq x y z
N MET A 1 -9.55 -0.16 -11.26
CA MET A 1 -9.21 -1.10 -12.35
C MET A 1 -7.81 -1.61 -12.10
N GLY A 2 -7.66 -2.79 -11.49
CA GLY A 2 -6.39 -3.52 -11.47
C GLY A 2 -6.51 -4.67 -12.47
N ALA A 3 -5.48 -4.92 -13.27
CA ALA A 3 -5.45 -6.09 -14.15
C ALA A 3 -5.12 -7.34 -13.32
N ALA A 4 -5.64 -8.50 -13.72
CA ALA A 4 -5.19 -9.77 -13.15
C ALA A 4 -3.72 -9.99 -13.51
N THR A 5 -2.96 -10.60 -12.61
CA THR A 5 -1.56 -10.91 -12.85
C THR A 5 -1.33 -12.40 -12.86
N ASN A 6 -0.49 -12.83 -13.80
CA ASN A 6 -0.11 -14.23 -13.92
C ASN A 6 1.12 -14.51 -13.06
N VAL A 7 1.36 -15.79 -12.81
CA VAL A 7 2.66 -16.27 -12.29
C VAL A 7 3.77 -15.74 -13.20
N GLY A 8 4.86 -15.30 -12.59
CA GLY A 8 6.01 -14.72 -13.27
C GLY A 8 5.84 -13.26 -13.67
N ALA A 9 4.67 -12.65 -13.43
CA ALA A 9 4.49 -11.22 -13.65
C ALA A 9 5.49 -10.43 -12.79
N THR A 10 6.06 -9.38 -13.36
CA THR A 10 7.01 -8.48 -12.66
C THR A 10 6.44 -7.08 -12.47
N VAL A 11 5.26 -6.81 -13.03
CA VAL A 11 4.61 -5.50 -13.02
C VAL A 11 3.13 -5.65 -12.70
N ILE A 12 2.63 -4.85 -11.74
CA ILE A 12 1.18 -4.70 -11.47
C ILE A 12 0.76 -3.24 -11.72
N PRO A 13 -0.33 -3.00 -12.45
CA PRO A 13 -0.98 -1.69 -12.49
C PRO A 13 -1.83 -1.47 -11.22
N VAL A 14 -1.64 -0.32 -10.59
CA VAL A 14 -2.36 0.12 -9.40
C VAL A 14 -3.03 1.47 -9.65
N ALA A 15 -4.07 1.79 -8.88
CA ALA A 15 -4.72 3.10 -8.97
C ALA A 15 -3.83 4.25 -8.48
N SER A 16 -2.90 3.97 -7.56
CA SER A 16 -1.89 4.93 -7.11
C SER A 16 -0.66 4.23 -6.55
N ALA A 17 0.53 4.73 -6.89
CA ALA A 17 1.80 4.30 -6.29
C ALA A 17 2.23 5.18 -5.10
N VAL A 18 1.39 6.10 -4.63
CA VAL A 18 1.71 6.93 -3.46
C VAL A 18 1.91 6.05 -2.23
N GLY A 19 3.05 6.20 -1.55
CA GLY A 19 3.42 5.42 -0.37
C GLY A 19 4.22 4.17 -0.66
N PHE A 20 4.44 3.83 -1.94
CA PHE A 20 5.35 2.77 -2.36
C PHE A 20 6.73 3.34 -2.72
N SER A 21 7.80 2.63 -2.37
CA SER A 21 9.17 3.05 -2.67
C SER A 21 10.05 1.85 -2.99
N ALA A 22 11.07 2.05 -3.84
CA ALA A 22 12.05 1.01 -4.14
C ALA A 22 12.73 0.49 -2.85
N GLY A 23 12.94 -0.82 -2.76
CA GLY A 23 13.47 -1.52 -1.59
C GLY A 23 12.42 -1.86 -0.52
N GLN A 24 11.19 -1.36 -0.64
CA GLN A 24 10.14 -1.64 0.32
C GLN A 24 9.56 -3.06 0.15
N THR A 25 9.35 -3.77 1.25
CA THR A 25 8.59 -5.03 1.23
C THR A 25 7.09 -4.73 1.28
N ILE A 26 6.35 -5.37 0.39
CA ILE A 26 4.90 -5.22 0.23
C ILE A 26 4.24 -6.59 0.19
N ALA A 27 2.95 -6.64 0.54
CA ALA A 27 2.12 -7.82 0.40
C ALA A 27 1.12 -7.63 -0.74
N ILE A 28 0.99 -8.64 -1.60
CA ILE A 28 0.02 -8.74 -2.68
C ILE A 28 -1.00 -9.80 -2.25
N ASP A 29 -2.28 -9.45 -2.41
CA ASP A 29 -3.43 -10.25 -2.03
C ASP A 29 -3.50 -10.52 -0.52
N SER A 30 -4.35 -11.45 -0.13
CA SER A 30 -4.64 -11.84 1.25
C SER A 30 -4.89 -13.34 1.37
N GLY A 31 -4.86 -13.88 2.59
CA GLY A 31 -5.13 -15.30 2.84
C GLY A 31 -4.10 -16.23 2.19
N ALA A 32 -4.58 -17.33 1.60
CA ALA A 32 -3.73 -18.37 1.02
C ALA A 32 -2.96 -17.93 -0.24
N ASN A 33 -3.44 -16.90 -0.93
CA ASN A 33 -2.81 -16.34 -2.13
C ASN A 33 -1.89 -15.16 -1.79
N ARG A 34 -1.66 -14.87 -0.50
CA ARG A 34 -0.83 -13.74 -0.08
C ARG A 34 0.63 -13.98 -0.47
N GLU A 35 1.18 -13.07 -1.24
CA GLU A 35 2.59 -13.07 -1.63
C GLU A 35 3.29 -11.82 -1.10
N THR A 36 4.55 -11.96 -0.64
CA THR A 36 5.35 -10.81 -0.19
C THR A 36 6.54 -10.59 -1.11
N VAL A 37 6.63 -9.39 -1.68
CA VAL A 37 7.67 -9.03 -2.63
C VAL A 37 8.33 -7.71 -2.28
N VAL A 38 9.55 -7.51 -2.77
CA VAL A 38 10.26 -6.24 -2.66
C VAL A 38 10.03 -5.40 -3.90
N VAL A 39 9.65 -4.14 -3.70
CA VAL A 39 9.46 -3.17 -4.79
C VAL A 39 10.82 -2.84 -5.38
N VAL A 40 10.96 -3.03 -6.69
CA VAL A 40 12.14 -2.62 -7.45
C VAL A 40 12.00 -1.16 -7.90
N SER A 41 10.83 -0.79 -8.41
CA SER A 41 10.55 0.57 -8.85
C SER A 41 9.06 0.84 -8.92
N THR A 42 8.70 2.12 -8.98
CA THR A 42 7.32 2.58 -9.18
C THR A 42 7.30 3.65 -10.26
N THR A 43 6.30 3.61 -11.14
CA THR A 43 6.12 4.61 -12.21
C THR A 43 4.67 5.08 -12.25
N GLY A 44 4.44 6.37 -12.47
CA GLY A 44 3.10 6.97 -12.44
C GLY A 44 2.73 7.55 -11.07
N GLY A 45 1.47 7.93 -10.90
CA GLY A 45 1.03 8.75 -9.76
C GLY A 45 -0.40 8.46 -9.32
N ARG A 46 -1.13 9.50 -8.92
CA ARG A 46 -2.57 9.39 -8.61
C ARG A 46 -3.35 9.22 -9.92
N GLY A 47 -4.23 8.22 -9.98
CA GLY A 47 -5.06 7.95 -11.16
C GLY A 47 -4.47 6.93 -12.13
N GLY A 48 -3.38 6.26 -11.75
CA GLY A 48 -2.74 5.23 -12.54
C GLY A 48 -1.25 5.18 -12.26
N ALA A 49 -0.78 4.02 -11.81
CA ALA A 49 0.64 3.76 -11.62
C ALA A 49 0.95 2.28 -11.84
N THR A 50 2.23 1.97 -11.93
CA THR A 50 2.76 0.61 -12.02
C THR A 50 3.82 0.40 -10.95
N ILE A 51 3.81 -0.79 -10.36
CA ILE A 51 4.80 -1.23 -9.39
C ILE A 51 5.54 -2.41 -10.01
N THR A 52 6.87 -2.34 -10.00
CA THR A 52 7.75 -3.39 -10.52
C THR A 52 8.42 -4.12 -9.36
N PHE A 53 8.55 -5.44 -9.47
CA PHE A 53 9.14 -6.33 -8.46
C PHE A 53 9.76 -7.57 -9.12
N ALA A 54 10.35 -8.45 -8.31
CA ALA A 54 10.80 -9.78 -8.74
C ALA A 54 9.59 -10.67 -9.12
N PRO A 55 9.75 -11.63 -10.06
CA PRO A 55 8.63 -12.40 -10.60
C PRO A 55 7.73 -13.02 -9.52
N LEU A 56 6.40 -12.84 -9.66
CA LEU A 56 5.42 -13.44 -8.75
C LEU A 56 5.41 -14.97 -8.87
N THR A 57 5.18 -15.64 -7.76
CA THR A 57 5.05 -17.09 -7.70
C THR A 57 3.59 -17.54 -7.84
N VAL A 58 2.64 -16.63 -7.58
CA VAL A 58 1.20 -16.90 -7.64
C VAL A 58 0.52 -15.96 -8.65
N ALA A 59 -0.55 -16.45 -9.29
CA ALA A 59 -1.42 -15.59 -10.09
C ALA A 59 -2.46 -14.90 -9.20
N HIS A 60 -2.69 -13.61 -9.41
CA HIS A 60 -3.63 -12.83 -8.63
C HIS A 60 -4.79 -12.30 -9.49
N ALA A 61 -5.97 -12.25 -8.88
CA ALA A 61 -7.15 -11.72 -9.55
C ALA A 61 -7.03 -10.21 -9.81
N ALA A 62 -7.79 -9.74 -10.79
CA ALA A 62 -7.92 -8.32 -11.10
C ALA A 62 -8.38 -7.53 -9.85
N GLY A 63 -7.60 -6.53 -9.46
CA GLY A 63 -7.90 -5.72 -8.27
C GLY A 63 -7.50 -6.35 -6.94
N ALA A 64 -6.66 -7.40 -6.95
CA ALA A 64 -6.03 -7.91 -5.74
C ALA A 64 -5.37 -6.77 -4.93
N GLN A 65 -5.53 -6.83 -3.61
CA GLN A 65 -5.03 -5.79 -2.72
C GLN A 65 -3.50 -5.76 -2.76
N VAL A 66 -2.91 -4.58 -2.90
CA VAL A 66 -1.47 -4.38 -2.73
C VAL A 66 -1.27 -3.49 -1.51
N SER A 67 -0.55 -4.00 -0.50
CA SER A 67 -0.33 -3.30 0.77
C SER A 67 1.16 -3.11 1.05
N GLY A 68 1.55 -1.85 1.24
CA GLY A 68 2.90 -1.44 1.53
C GLY A 68 2.90 -0.08 2.20
N THR A 69 2.73 -0.03 3.51
CA THR A 69 2.83 1.22 4.28
C THR A 69 4.09 1.30 5.13
N GLY A 70 4.88 0.21 5.18
CA GLY A 70 6.02 0.09 6.11
C GLY A 70 5.59 0.00 7.58
N ILE A 71 4.29 -0.10 7.88
CA ILE A 71 3.78 -0.28 9.24
C ILE A 71 3.83 -1.77 9.59
N THR A 72 4.80 -2.14 10.43
CA THR A 72 4.87 -3.47 11.03
C THR A 72 4.16 -3.43 12.38
N LEU A 73 3.10 -4.22 12.53
CA LEU A 73 2.44 -4.44 13.82
C LEU A 73 3.25 -5.49 14.60
N THR A 74 3.91 -5.08 15.69
CA THR A 74 4.72 -5.99 16.53
C THR A 74 3.88 -6.78 17.55
N GLY A 75 2.56 -6.56 17.59
CA GLY A 75 1.62 -7.26 18.46
C GLY A 75 0.24 -7.42 17.83
N ALA A 76 -0.56 -8.34 18.37
CA ALA A 76 -1.90 -8.63 17.87
C ALA A 76 -2.88 -7.47 18.10
N LEU A 77 -3.75 -7.21 17.12
CA LEU A 77 -4.87 -6.27 17.26
C LEU A 77 -5.93 -6.89 18.18
N THR A 78 -6.18 -6.28 19.34
CA THR A 78 -7.18 -6.76 20.31
C THR A 78 -8.56 -6.13 20.11
N LYS A 79 -8.69 -5.21 19.15
CA LYS A 79 -9.94 -4.53 18.78
C LYS A 79 -10.24 -4.78 17.31
N ALA A 80 -11.52 -4.89 16.98
CA ALA A 80 -11.96 -4.96 15.59
C ALA A 80 -11.84 -3.59 14.91
N HIS A 81 -11.42 -3.58 13.65
CA HIS A 81 -11.38 -2.38 12.82
C HIS A 81 -12.17 -2.64 11.53
N ALA A 82 -12.96 -1.66 11.11
CA ALA A 82 -13.62 -1.72 9.81
C ALA A 82 -12.57 -1.62 8.69
N SER A 83 -12.86 -2.25 7.56
CA SER A 83 -12.05 -2.06 6.34
C SER A 83 -11.97 -0.57 5.99
N GLY A 84 -10.78 -0.08 5.64
CA GLY A 84 -10.54 1.32 5.33
C GLY A 84 -10.40 2.26 6.54
N ALA A 85 -10.37 1.75 7.77
CA ALA A 85 -10.12 2.59 8.95
C ALA A 85 -8.74 3.30 8.84
N PRO A 86 -8.69 4.64 8.94
CA PRO A 86 -7.44 5.38 8.80
C PRO A 86 -6.51 5.14 9.99
N VAL A 87 -5.22 4.96 9.71
CA VAL A 87 -4.15 4.94 10.72
C VAL A 87 -3.46 6.30 10.65
N ALA A 88 -3.62 7.12 11.70
CA ALA A 88 -3.06 8.47 11.78
C ALA A 88 -2.26 8.65 13.08
N SER A 89 -1.13 9.35 13.00
CA SER A 89 -0.36 9.78 14.18
C SER A 89 -1.05 10.89 14.98
N GLY A 90 -2.13 11.48 14.44
CA GLY A 90 -2.99 12.43 15.13
C GLY A 90 -4.21 12.78 14.28
N VAL A 91 -5.39 12.85 14.90
CA VAL A 91 -6.59 13.41 14.29
C VAL A 91 -6.54 14.93 14.44
N PRO A 92 -6.98 15.72 13.43
CA PRO A 92 -7.15 17.15 13.62
C PRO A 92 -8.08 17.40 14.81
N THR A 93 -7.63 18.15 15.81
CA THR A 93 -8.48 18.55 16.93
C THR A 93 -9.57 19.49 16.39
N PRO A 94 -10.86 19.13 16.46
CA PRO A 94 -11.92 20.05 16.08
C PRO A 94 -11.81 21.30 16.97
N GLY A 95 -11.56 22.46 16.37
CA GLY A 95 -11.44 23.74 17.07
C GLY A 95 -10.03 24.26 17.35
N ALA A 96 -8.96 23.52 17.02
CA ALA A 96 -7.59 24.03 17.13
C ALA A 96 -6.82 23.85 15.80
N PRO A 97 -5.95 24.81 15.40
CA PRO A 97 -5.08 24.65 14.25
C PRO A 97 -4.27 23.35 14.36
N ASN A 98 -4.09 22.66 13.22
CA ASN A 98 -3.19 21.51 13.14
C ASN A 98 -1.80 21.90 13.68
N GLN A 99 -1.14 20.99 14.41
CA GLN A 99 0.17 21.22 15.04
C GLN A 99 1.24 21.66 14.03
N TYR A 100 1.02 21.39 12.73
CA TYR A 100 1.84 21.88 11.62
C TYR A 100 1.40 23.27 11.12
N SER A 101 1.21 24.23 12.04
CA SER A 101 0.93 25.62 11.68
C SER A 101 2.17 26.22 11.02
N ARG A 102 2.12 26.53 9.70
CA ARG A 102 3.20 27.24 9.01
C ARG A 102 3.41 28.60 9.67
N LYS A 103 4.62 28.86 10.19
CA LYS A 103 5.04 30.21 10.59
C LYS A 103 5.04 31.06 9.32
N ARG A 104 4.20 32.10 9.27
CA ARG A 104 4.27 33.11 8.21
C ARG A 104 5.64 33.78 8.32
N GLN A 105 6.38 33.82 7.21
CA GLN A 105 7.58 34.61 7.04
C GLN A 105 7.20 36.06 6.78
#